data_AF-A0A2W5YCL0-F1
#
_entry.id   AF-A0A2W5YCL0-F1
#
_cell.length_a   1.000
_cell.length_b   1.000
_cell.length_c   1.000
_cell.angle_alpha   90.00
_cell.angle_beta   90.00
_cell.angle_gamma   90.00
#
_symmetry.space_group_name_H-M   'P 1'
#
loop_
_entity.id
_entity.type
_entity.pdbx_description
1 polymer ?
#
loop_
_entity_poly.entity_id
_entity_poly.type
_entity_poly.pdbx_seq_one_letter_code
_entity_poly.pdbx_strand_id
1 'polypeptide(L)'
;MLAPRASAIAGELEGLTPLEVLTNPTKLAKLLGELVRGAALDVAWVESGSRLAHEVAGCELDWSAFPPVVRPRLRSSGVMPSLAVGRPAAVLEVARRLRATLGEAALVGIVVPGPSELASECVGLDPEDAAEILLVVVRAFCEAGTEVVMLTQGVVAPEVPDYTELMRPLVSTVRFFRALPLVSGPSGEADWCELANALGAIPCVLPGAVWSATGNSELHALALPVPIPAHIASKNSCVLVTTEVELTGIQPVSVVGELQRAIRKLDRGRAERKRS
;
A
#
# COMPACT_ATOMS: atom_id res chain seq x y z
N MET A 1 7.89 3.46 -1.28
CA MET A 1 7.03 2.29 -1.57
C MET A 1 7.77 1.41 -2.55
N LEU A 2 8.42 0.36 -2.03
CA LEU A 2 9.49 -0.33 -2.76
C LEU A 2 9.21 -1.79 -3.08
N ALA A 3 8.21 -2.49 -2.55
CA ALA A 3 8.26 -3.96 -2.63
C ALA A 3 8.10 -4.57 -4.04
N PRO A 4 7.24 -4.07 -4.96
CA PRO A 4 7.28 -4.54 -6.34
C PRO A 4 8.47 -4.02 -7.13
N ARG A 5 9.05 -2.86 -6.74
CA ARG A 5 10.37 -2.44 -7.24
C ARG A 5 11.46 -3.40 -6.78
N ALA A 6 11.43 -3.85 -5.54
CA ALA A 6 12.39 -4.80 -4.98
C ALA A 6 12.23 -6.18 -5.62
N SER A 7 11.01 -6.63 -5.90
CA SER A 7 10.75 -7.85 -6.67
C SER A 7 11.16 -7.71 -8.14
N ALA A 8 10.99 -6.52 -8.75
CA ALA A 8 11.48 -6.24 -10.09
C ALA A 8 13.02 -6.25 -10.15
N ILE A 9 13.68 -5.58 -9.19
CA ILE A 9 15.14 -5.57 -9.04
C ILE A 9 15.68 -6.98 -8.74
N ALA A 10 15.02 -7.74 -7.87
CA ALA A 10 15.39 -9.13 -7.59
C ALA A 10 15.22 -10.02 -8.82
N GLY A 11 14.18 -9.77 -9.62
CA GLY A 11 14.00 -10.39 -10.94
C GLY A 11 15.17 -10.10 -11.87
N GLU A 12 15.56 -8.83 -11.99
CA GLU A 12 16.70 -8.42 -12.82
C GLU A 12 18.01 -9.11 -12.39
N LEU A 13 18.24 -9.26 -11.08
CA LEU A 13 19.40 -10.00 -10.54
C LEU A 13 19.38 -11.50 -10.91
N GLU A 14 18.19 -12.09 -11.10
CA GLU A 14 18.01 -13.47 -11.57
C GLU A 14 17.87 -13.58 -13.11
N GLY A 15 18.03 -12.48 -13.85
CA GLY A 15 17.88 -12.44 -15.31
C GLY A 15 16.42 -12.55 -15.79
N LEU A 16 15.46 -12.26 -14.91
CA LEU A 16 14.03 -12.23 -15.22
C LEU A 16 13.55 -10.80 -15.41
N THR A 17 12.61 -10.61 -16.33
CA THR A 17 11.90 -9.35 -16.48
C THR A 17 10.89 -9.15 -15.33
N PRO A 18 10.53 -7.89 -14.99
CA PRO A 18 9.51 -7.62 -13.98
C PRO A 18 8.18 -8.36 -14.25
N LEU A 19 7.78 -8.45 -15.52
CA LEU A 19 6.54 -9.13 -15.91
C LEU A 19 6.59 -10.65 -15.65
N GLU A 20 7.73 -11.30 -15.92
CA GLU A 20 7.91 -12.74 -15.63
C GLU A 20 7.87 -13.05 -14.13
N VAL A 21 8.39 -12.15 -13.30
CA VAL A 21 8.28 -12.28 -11.84
C VAL A 21 6.84 -12.11 -11.39
N LEU A 22 6.17 -11.04 -11.83
CA LEU A 22 4.82 -10.68 -11.38
C LEU A 22 3.73 -11.65 -11.86
N THR A 23 3.97 -12.40 -12.93
CA THR A 23 3.04 -13.41 -13.46
C THR A 23 3.25 -14.80 -12.85
N ASN A 24 4.35 -15.04 -12.12
CA ASN A 24 4.62 -16.31 -11.47
C ASN A 24 4.40 -16.21 -9.96
N PRO A 25 3.26 -16.69 -9.43
CA PRO A 25 2.92 -16.51 -8.02
C PRO A 25 3.88 -17.24 -7.07
N THR A 26 4.49 -18.35 -7.52
CA THR A 26 5.45 -19.10 -6.72
C THR A 26 6.75 -18.32 -6.56
N LYS A 27 7.29 -17.79 -7.66
CA LYS A 27 8.53 -16.98 -7.63
C LYS A 27 8.31 -15.71 -6.84
N LEU A 28 7.25 -14.96 -7.12
CA LEU A 28 6.97 -13.70 -6.42
C LEU A 28 6.76 -13.90 -4.91
N ALA A 29 5.99 -14.91 -4.49
CA ALA A 29 5.80 -15.19 -3.06
C ALA A 29 7.10 -15.62 -2.37
N LYS A 30 7.95 -16.42 -3.03
CA LYS A 30 9.26 -16.79 -2.50
C LYS A 30 10.14 -15.55 -2.31
N LEU A 31 10.29 -14.74 -3.36
CA LEU A 31 11.13 -13.53 -3.34
C LEU A 31 10.67 -12.53 -2.27
N LEU A 32 9.36 -12.24 -2.20
CA LEU A 32 8.81 -11.36 -1.18
C LEU A 32 8.99 -11.93 0.23
N GLY A 33 8.80 -13.23 0.42
CA GLY A 33 9.01 -13.87 1.72
C GLY A 33 10.48 -13.85 2.16
N GLU A 34 11.42 -14.07 1.23
CA GLU A 34 12.86 -13.96 1.49
C GLU A 34 13.26 -12.52 1.80
N LEU A 35 12.72 -11.54 1.04
CA LEU A 35 12.95 -10.12 1.28
C LEU A 35 12.47 -9.70 2.67
N VAL A 36 11.24 -10.06 3.03
CA VAL A 36 10.65 -9.74 4.35
C VAL A 36 11.49 -10.32 5.48
N ARG A 37 11.94 -11.57 5.36
CA ARG A 37 12.77 -12.21 6.39
C ARG A 37 14.19 -11.64 6.43
N GLY A 38 14.81 -11.44 5.27
CA GLY A 38 16.20 -11.00 5.16
C GLY A 38 16.40 -9.55 5.62
N ALA A 39 15.39 -8.71 5.39
CA ALA A 39 15.40 -7.29 5.70
C ALA A 39 14.46 -6.92 6.87
N ALA A 40 14.02 -7.92 7.64
CA ALA A 40 13.15 -7.78 8.81
C ALA A 40 11.96 -6.81 8.62
N LEU A 41 11.28 -6.89 7.47
CA LEU A 41 10.22 -5.96 7.12
C LEU A 41 8.94 -6.25 7.91
N ASP A 42 8.29 -5.21 8.42
CA ASP A 42 6.99 -5.34 9.09
C ASP A 42 5.82 -5.62 8.12
N VAL A 43 6.00 -5.28 6.83
CA VAL A 43 4.95 -5.42 5.80
C VAL A 43 5.50 -5.99 4.51
N ALA A 44 4.87 -7.05 4.03
CA ALA A 44 5.04 -7.62 2.70
C ALA A 44 4.05 -6.96 1.72
N TRP A 45 4.50 -5.95 0.95
CA TRP A 45 3.64 -5.33 -0.05
C TRP A 45 3.56 -6.18 -1.32
N VAL A 46 2.44 -6.86 -1.51
CA VAL A 46 2.23 -7.77 -2.65
C VAL A 46 1.85 -7.03 -3.92
N GLU A 47 1.23 -5.86 -3.79
CA GLU A 47 0.95 -4.94 -4.88
C GLU A 47 1.33 -3.51 -4.47
N SER A 48 2.03 -2.82 -5.36
CA SER A 48 2.50 -1.44 -5.20
C SER A 48 3.16 -0.94 -6.48
N GLY A 49 2.44 -0.14 -7.25
CA GLY A 49 2.98 0.56 -8.41
C GLY A 49 3.13 -0.32 -9.66
N SER A 50 2.65 -1.57 -9.66
CA SER A 50 2.61 -2.39 -10.88
C SER A 50 1.43 -2.02 -11.79
N ARG A 51 0.65 -1.00 -11.40
CA ARG A 51 -0.58 -0.55 -12.06
C ARG A 51 -1.62 -1.66 -12.20
N LEU A 52 -1.69 -2.61 -11.24
CA LEU A 52 -2.67 -3.71 -11.25
C LEU A 52 -4.12 -3.23 -11.37
N ALA A 53 -4.49 -2.16 -10.66
CA ALA A 53 -5.82 -1.57 -10.77
C ALA A 53 -6.16 -1.09 -12.20
N HIS A 54 -5.15 -0.64 -12.96
CA HIS A 54 -5.33 -0.20 -14.35
C HIS A 54 -5.56 -1.40 -15.27
N GLU A 55 -4.85 -2.51 -15.07
CA GLU A 55 -5.16 -3.77 -15.80
C GLU A 55 -6.59 -4.25 -15.52
N VAL A 56 -7.03 -4.18 -14.26
CA VAL A 56 -8.39 -4.57 -13.87
C VAL A 56 -9.43 -3.63 -14.49
N ALA A 57 -9.10 -2.36 -14.66
CA ALA A 57 -9.92 -1.39 -15.40
C ALA A 57 -9.93 -1.64 -16.93
N GLY A 58 -9.11 -2.57 -17.43
CA GLY A 58 -8.98 -2.90 -18.85
C GLY A 58 -7.97 -2.04 -19.61
N CYS A 59 -7.10 -1.31 -18.91
CA CYS A 59 -6.06 -0.49 -19.50
C CYS A 59 -4.86 -1.37 -19.92
N GLU A 60 -4.29 -1.09 -21.09
CA GLU A 60 -3.10 -1.78 -21.60
C GLU A 60 -1.84 -1.15 -21.00
N LEU A 61 -0.90 -1.97 -20.52
CA LEU A 61 0.32 -1.49 -19.87
C LEU A 61 1.54 -1.70 -20.77
N ASP A 62 2.40 -0.68 -20.85
CA ASP A 62 3.73 -0.77 -21.43
C ASP A 62 4.76 -1.16 -20.37
N TRP A 63 5.33 -2.36 -20.52
CA TRP A 63 6.30 -2.96 -19.61
C TRP A 63 7.76 -2.73 -20.02
N SER A 64 8.00 -1.74 -20.87
CA SER A 64 9.36 -1.34 -21.29
C SER A 64 10.21 -0.83 -20.12
N ALA A 65 9.57 -0.36 -19.05
CA ALA A 65 10.18 0.05 -17.79
C ALA A 65 9.28 -0.31 -16.60
N PHE A 66 9.84 -0.26 -15.39
CA PHE A 66 9.09 -0.38 -14.14
C PHE A 66 9.14 0.93 -13.32
N PRO A 67 8.01 1.43 -12.79
CA PRO A 67 6.64 0.94 -12.95
C PRO A 67 6.17 1.03 -14.41
N PRO A 68 5.25 0.15 -14.85
CA PRO A 68 4.76 0.17 -16.22
C PRO A 68 3.94 1.43 -16.50
N VAL A 69 3.97 1.88 -17.75
CA VAL A 69 3.23 3.07 -18.21
C VAL A 69 1.88 2.65 -18.78
N VAL A 70 0.81 3.35 -18.40
CA VAL A 70 -0.52 3.11 -18.98
C VAL A 70 -0.54 3.62 -20.42
N ARG A 71 -0.88 2.77 -21.39
CA ARG A 71 -0.97 3.19 -22.79
C ARG A 71 -2.24 4.02 -23.01
N PRO A 72 -2.16 5.14 -23.75
CA PRO A 72 -3.32 5.96 -24.07
C PRO A 72 -4.17 5.24 -25.12
N ARG A 73 -5.05 4.35 -24.67
CA ARG A 73 -6.09 3.74 -25.48
C ARG A 73 -7.42 3.92 -24.75
N LEU A 74 -8.49 4.19 -25.50
CA LEU A 74 -9.83 4.14 -24.94
C LEU A 74 -10.05 2.76 -24.33
N ARG A 75 -10.54 2.76 -23.08
CA ARG A 75 -11.01 1.53 -22.43
C ARG A 75 -11.94 0.80 -23.40
N SER A 76 -11.72 -0.51 -23.56
CA SER A 76 -12.65 -1.33 -24.33
C SER A 76 -13.98 -1.36 -23.59
N SER A 77 -15.00 -0.71 -24.14
CA SER A 77 -16.33 -0.64 -23.54
C SER A 77 -16.87 -2.06 -23.31
N GLY A 78 -17.28 -2.36 -22.07
CA GLY A 78 -17.87 -3.66 -21.70
C GLY A 78 -16.92 -4.70 -21.10
N VAL A 79 -15.65 -4.36 -20.85
CA VAL A 79 -14.76 -5.23 -20.05
C VAL A 79 -15.17 -5.13 -18.58
N MET A 80 -15.73 -6.23 -18.07
CA MET A 80 -16.00 -6.39 -16.64
C MET A 80 -14.67 -6.50 -15.88
N PRO A 81 -14.55 -5.83 -14.71
CA PRO A 81 -13.38 -5.96 -13.86
C PRO A 81 -13.18 -7.44 -13.49
N SER A 82 -12.04 -8.01 -13.85
CA SER A 82 -11.74 -9.42 -13.57
C SER A 82 -10.40 -9.57 -12.89
N LEU A 83 -10.45 -10.19 -11.71
CA LEU A 83 -9.28 -10.61 -10.94
C LEU A 83 -9.00 -12.11 -11.11
N ALA A 84 -9.81 -12.81 -11.91
CA ALA A 84 -9.81 -14.27 -11.98
C ALA A 84 -8.78 -14.84 -12.96
N VAL A 85 -8.20 -14.01 -13.82
CA VAL A 85 -7.27 -14.43 -14.88
C VAL A 85 -6.01 -13.56 -14.90
N GLY A 86 -4.96 -14.08 -15.53
CA GLY A 86 -3.73 -13.34 -15.78
C GLY A 86 -2.98 -12.92 -14.52
N ARG A 87 -2.31 -11.76 -14.59
CA ARG A 87 -1.48 -11.23 -13.51
C ARG A 87 -2.26 -10.86 -12.25
N PRO A 88 -3.47 -10.27 -12.31
CA PRO A 88 -4.24 -10.02 -11.09
C PRO A 88 -4.52 -11.28 -10.28
N ALA A 89 -4.83 -12.41 -10.94
CA ALA A 89 -5.00 -13.70 -10.26
C ALA A 89 -3.71 -14.21 -9.61
N ALA A 90 -2.57 -14.03 -10.28
CA ALA A 90 -1.26 -14.41 -9.74
C ALA A 90 -0.89 -13.58 -8.49
N VAL A 91 -1.08 -12.26 -8.52
CA VAL A 91 -0.78 -11.38 -7.37
C VAL A 91 -1.73 -11.66 -6.20
N LEU A 92 -3.01 -11.96 -6.48
CA LEU A 92 -3.97 -12.37 -5.46
C LEU A 92 -3.57 -13.69 -4.79
N GLU A 93 -3.08 -14.65 -5.57
CA GLU A 93 -2.55 -15.91 -5.05
C GLU A 93 -1.28 -15.72 -4.20
N VAL A 94 -0.43 -14.76 -4.56
CA VAL A 94 0.73 -14.37 -3.76
C VAL A 94 0.32 -13.84 -2.39
N ALA A 95 -0.73 -13.01 -2.31
CA ALA A 95 -1.27 -12.52 -1.05
C ALA A 95 -1.66 -13.67 -0.11
N ARG A 96 -2.42 -14.67 -0.63
CA ARG A 96 -2.83 -15.85 0.14
C ARG A 96 -1.63 -16.64 0.66
N ARG A 97 -0.64 -16.88 -0.20
CA ARG A 97 0.57 -17.64 0.16
C ARG A 97 1.42 -16.93 1.18
N LEU A 98 1.60 -15.62 1.03
CA LEU A 98 2.38 -14.82 1.98
C LEU A 98 1.69 -14.78 3.34
N ARG A 99 0.37 -14.60 3.39
CA ARG A 99 -0.35 -14.65 4.66
C ARG A 99 -0.18 -16.01 5.35
N ALA A 100 -0.28 -17.11 4.59
CA ALA A 100 -0.08 -18.46 5.12
C ALA A 100 1.35 -18.73 5.61
N THR A 101 2.36 -18.16 4.95
CA THR A 101 3.78 -18.46 5.21
C THR A 101 4.44 -17.52 6.20
N LEU A 102 4.06 -16.24 6.23
CA LEU A 102 4.59 -15.24 7.15
C LEU A 102 3.87 -15.29 8.50
N GLY A 103 2.58 -15.65 8.53
CA GLY A 103 1.79 -15.69 9.76
C GLY A 103 1.88 -14.36 10.51
N GLU A 104 2.28 -14.39 11.78
CA GLU A 104 2.42 -13.19 12.60
C GLU A 104 3.77 -12.47 12.44
N ALA A 105 4.67 -12.95 11.58
CA ALA A 105 6.00 -12.37 11.42
C ALA A 105 6.00 -11.04 10.67
N ALA A 106 5.03 -10.83 9.78
CA ALA A 106 4.86 -9.60 9.02
C ALA A 106 3.42 -9.50 8.49
N LEU A 107 2.95 -8.27 8.31
CA LEU A 107 1.65 -7.99 7.70
C LEU A 107 1.72 -8.18 6.18
N VAL A 108 0.60 -8.56 5.56
CA VAL A 108 0.46 -8.53 4.10
C VAL A 108 -0.25 -7.25 3.67
N GLY A 109 0.30 -6.52 2.70
CA GLY A 109 -0.20 -5.20 2.29
C GLY A 109 -0.41 -5.03 0.79
N ILE A 110 -1.37 -4.18 0.39
CA ILE A 110 -1.47 -3.67 -0.99
C ILE A 110 -1.55 -2.17 -1.05
N VAL A 111 -1.20 -1.64 -2.21
CA VAL A 111 -1.25 -0.23 -2.52
C VAL A 111 -2.01 -0.08 -3.81
N VAL A 112 -3.05 0.73 -3.77
CA VAL A 112 -3.90 1.00 -4.93
C VAL A 112 -4.07 2.51 -5.08
N PRO A 113 -4.22 3.01 -6.33
CA PRO A 113 -4.56 4.40 -6.56
C PRO A 113 -5.94 4.71 -5.97
N GLY A 114 -6.14 5.98 -5.62
CA GLY A 114 -7.46 6.53 -5.33
C GLY A 114 -8.28 6.63 -6.63
N PRO A 115 -9.62 6.74 -6.52
CA PRO A 115 -10.51 6.81 -7.68
C PRO A 115 -10.12 7.90 -8.69
N SER A 116 -9.79 9.11 -8.21
CA SER A 116 -9.39 10.20 -9.11
C SER A 116 -8.06 9.93 -9.82
N GLU A 117 -7.08 9.33 -9.13
CA GLU A 117 -5.81 8.97 -9.75
C GLU A 117 -6.02 7.92 -10.85
N LEU A 118 -6.78 6.85 -10.56
CA LEU A 118 -7.09 5.81 -11.54
C LEU A 118 -7.86 6.35 -12.75
N ALA A 119 -8.88 7.18 -12.52
CA ALA A 119 -9.66 7.80 -13.57
C ALA A 119 -8.80 8.72 -14.46
N SER A 120 -7.88 9.50 -13.86
CA SER A 120 -7.01 10.41 -14.61
C SER A 120 -6.03 9.71 -15.55
N GLU A 121 -5.64 8.47 -15.21
CA GLU A 121 -4.68 7.69 -15.99
C GLU A 121 -5.35 6.72 -16.99
N CYS A 122 -6.63 6.41 -16.83
CA CYS A 122 -7.38 5.52 -17.71
C CYS A 122 -8.41 6.30 -18.55
N VAL A 123 -8.09 6.51 -19.84
CA VAL A 123 -8.92 7.28 -20.78
C VAL A 123 -10.34 6.70 -20.89
N GLY A 124 -11.33 7.53 -20.58
CA GLY A 124 -12.76 7.17 -20.64
C GLY A 124 -13.29 6.50 -19.38
N LEU A 125 -12.55 6.54 -18.28
CA LEU A 125 -12.99 6.12 -16.95
C LEU A 125 -13.28 7.35 -16.10
N ASP A 126 -14.49 7.46 -15.55
CA ASP A 126 -14.81 8.49 -14.57
C ASP A 126 -14.46 8.02 -13.14
N PRO A 127 -14.41 8.95 -12.16
CA PRO A 127 -14.07 8.60 -10.77
C PRO A 127 -15.06 7.64 -10.09
N GLU A 128 -16.34 7.64 -10.47
CA GLU A 128 -17.36 6.76 -9.88
C GLU A 128 -17.12 5.32 -10.33
N ASP A 129 -16.99 5.10 -11.64
CA ASP A 129 -16.61 3.80 -12.22
C ASP A 129 -15.26 3.31 -11.67
N ALA A 130 -14.29 4.22 -11.50
CA ALA A 130 -12.99 3.90 -10.92
C ALA A 130 -13.12 3.42 -9.46
N ALA A 131 -13.99 4.04 -8.66
CA ALA A 131 -14.25 3.60 -7.29
C ALA A 131 -14.90 2.22 -7.24
N GLU A 132 -15.83 1.91 -8.16
CA GLU A 132 -16.42 0.56 -8.26
C GLU A 132 -15.36 -0.50 -8.60
N ILE A 133 -14.47 -0.22 -9.56
CA ILE A 133 -13.34 -1.09 -9.89
C ILE A 133 -12.44 -1.31 -8.68
N LEU A 134 -12.05 -0.22 -8.00
CA LEU A 134 -11.19 -0.29 -6.83
C LEU A 134 -11.86 -1.05 -5.68
N LEU A 135 -13.17 -0.98 -5.54
CA LEU A 135 -13.91 -1.74 -4.54
C LEU A 135 -13.78 -3.25 -4.78
N VAL A 136 -13.85 -3.69 -6.05
CA VAL A 136 -13.60 -5.09 -6.44
C VAL A 136 -12.17 -5.51 -6.09
N VAL A 137 -11.18 -4.67 -6.41
CA VAL A 137 -9.76 -4.93 -6.10
C VAL A 137 -9.53 -5.04 -4.60
N VAL A 138 -9.91 -4.01 -3.84
CA VAL A 138 -9.71 -3.93 -2.39
C VAL A 138 -10.38 -5.10 -1.69
N ARG A 139 -11.64 -5.40 -2.04
CA ARG A 139 -12.38 -6.51 -1.46
C ARG A 139 -11.66 -7.84 -1.68
N ALA A 140 -11.27 -8.14 -2.92
CA ALA A 140 -10.63 -9.40 -3.25
C ALA A 140 -9.31 -9.59 -2.49
N PHE A 141 -8.48 -8.56 -2.39
CA PHE A 141 -7.23 -8.63 -1.64
C PHE A 141 -7.45 -8.78 -0.13
N CYS A 142 -8.47 -8.10 0.42
CA CYS A 142 -8.84 -8.31 1.82
C CYS A 142 -9.31 -9.76 2.06
N GLU A 143 -10.12 -10.33 1.15
CA GLU A 143 -10.53 -11.74 1.19
C GLU A 143 -9.33 -12.70 1.05
N ALA A 144 -8.27 -12.29 0.35
CA ALA A 144 -7.02 -13.04 0.24
C ALA A 144 -6.10 -12.94 1.47
N GLY A 145 -6.48 -12.17 2.50
CA GLY A 145 -5.74 -12.08 3.75
C GLY A 145 -4.79 -10.88 3.85
N THR A 146 -4.98 -9.85 3.01
CA THR A 146 -4.29 -8.56 3.18
C THR A 146 -4.76 -7.88 4.46
N GLU A 147 -3.82 -7.35 5.24
CA GLU A 147 -4.03 -6.71 6.55
C GLU A 147 -3.81 -5.20 6.50
N VAL A 148 -3.20 -4.68 5.43
CA VAL A 148 -2.97 -3.25 5.22
C VAL A 148 -3.33 -2.86 3.79
N VAL A 149 -4.15 -1.83 3.63
CA VAL A 149 -4.50 -1.28 2.31
C VAL A 149 -4.15 0.19 2.30
N MET A 150 -3.21 0.58 1.44
CA MET A 150 -2.86 1.98 1.22
C MET A 150 -3.54 2.50 -0.04
N LEU A 151 -4.34 3.54 0.12
CA LEU A 151 -4.97 4.28 -0.96
C LEU A 151 -4.11 5.53 -1.24
N THR A 152 -3.46 5.59 -2.40
CA THR A 152 -2.68 6.77 -2.80
C THR A 152 -3.60 7.82 -3.40
N GLN A 153 -3.29 9.08 -3.16
CA GLN A 153 -4.02 10.21 -3.71
C GLN A 153 -3.09 10.96 -4.66
N GLY A 154 -3.55 11.08 -5.90
CA GLY A 154 -3.04 12.08 -6.83
C GLY A 154 -3.71 13.44 -6.60
N VAL A 155 -3.46 14.37 -7.51
CA VAL A 155 -4.19 15.65 -7.55
C VAL A 155 -5.65 15.35 -7.86
N VAL A 156 -6.56 15.69 -6.94
CA VAL A 156 -8.00 15.51 -7.15
C VAL A 156 -8.48 16.58 -8.13
N ALA A 157 -9.16 16.15 -9.20
CA ALA A 157 -9.75 17.10 -10.13
C ALA A 157 -10.83 17.93 -9.40
N PRO A 158 -10.92 19.26 -9.63
CA PRO A 158 -11.89 20.14 -8.95
C PRO A 158 -13.36 19.73 -9.17
N GLU A 159 -13.60 18.92 -10.20
CA GLU A 159 -14.90 18.53 -10.71
C GLU A 159 -15.48 17.28 -10.02
N VAL A 160 -14.80 16.72 -9.01
CA VAL A 160 -15.32 15.57 -8.24
C VAL A 160 -16.03 16.08 -6.98
N PRO A 161 -17.36 16.30 -7.02
CA PRO A 161 -18.12 16.65 -5.82
C PRO A 161 -18.06 15.49 -4.82
N ASP A 162 -17.67 15.83 -3.59
CA ASP A 162 -17.61 14.92 -2.44
C ASP A 162 -16.73 13.67 -2.60
N TYR A 163 -15.44 13.91 -2.82
CA TYR A 163 -14.42 12.86 -2.86
C TYR A 163 -14.38 11.99 -1.59
N THR A 164 -14.83 12.51 -0.45
CA THR A 164 -14.94 11.73 0.80
C THR A 164 -15.95 10.61 0.66
N GLU A 165 -17.13 10.89 0.11
CA GLU A 165 -18.15 9.87 -0.13
C GLU A 165 -17.70 8.83 -1.15
N LEU A 166 -16.94 9.23 -2.17
CA LEU A 166 -16.37 8.31 -3.14
C LEU A 166 -15.36 7.32 -2.51
N MET A 167 -14.57 7.80 -1.55
CA MET A 167 -13.56 7.01 -0.83
C MET A 167 -14.14 6.16 0.31
N ARG A 168 -15.29 6.57 0.87
CA ARG A 168 -15.88 5.95 2.07
C ARG A 168 -16.18 4.46 1.90
N PRO A 169 -16.73 3.95 0.76
CA PRO A 169 -16.92 2.52 0.54
C PRO A 169 -15.61 1.75 0.62
N LEU A 170 -14.54 2.23 -0.02
CA LEU A 170 -13.23 1.58 -0.03
C LEU A 170 -12.69 1.40 1.40
N VAL A 171 -12.64 2.50 2.17
CA VAL A 171 -12.16 2.47 3.56
C VAL A 171 -13.05 1.59 4.45
N SER A 172 -14.36 1.65 4.25
CA SER A 172 -15.32 0.83 5.00
C SER A 172 -15.14 -0.65 4.71
N THR A 173 -14.88 -1.03 3.45
CA THR A 173 -14.57 -2.40 3.07
C THR A 173 -13.28 -2.89 3.72
N VAL A 174 -12.20 -2.11 3.69
CA VAL A 174 -10.94 -2.46 4.37
C VAL A 174 -11.18 -2.77 5.85
N ARG A 175 -11.94 -1.92 6.54
CA ARG A 175 -12.29 -2.12 7.96
C ARG A 175 -13.19 -3.31 8.20
N PHE A 176 -14.16 -3.57 7.31
CA PHE A 176 -15.06 -4.72 7.41
C PHE A 176 -14.25 -6.03 7.47
N PHE A 177 -13.18 -6.13 6.68
CA PHE A 177 -12.24 -7.25 6.71
C PHE A 177 -11.17 -7.15 7.82
N ARG A 178 -11.28 -6.17 8.72
CA ARG A 178 -10.33 -5.90 9.82
C ARG A 178 -8.91 -5.58 9.37
N ALA A 179 -8.74 -5.16 8.11
CA ALA A 179 -7.49 -4.61 7.63
C ALA A 179 -7.36 -3.11 8.02
N LEU A 180 -6.14 -2.60 7.92
CA LEU A 180 -5.79 -1.23 8.26
C LEU A 180 -5.83 -0.33 7.00
N PRO A 181 -6.79 0.63 6.92
CA PRO A 181 -6.82 1.58 5.82
C PRO A 181 -5.79 2.70 6.07
N LEU A 182 -4.88 2.86 5.13
CA LEU A 182 -3.94 3.97 5.06
C LEU A 182 -4.34 4.87 3.88
N VAL A 183 -4.23 6.19 4.05
CA VAL A 183 -4.41 7.15 2.95
C VAL A 183 -3.15 7.98 2.86
N SER A 184 -2.57 8.10 1.66
CA SER A 184 -1.42 8.97 1.39
C SER A 184 -1.76 9.96 0.29
N GLY A 185 -1.19 11.15 0.33
CA GLY A 185 -1.38 12.18 -0.70
C GLY A 185 -0.12 12.99 -0.96
N PRO A 186 -0.16 13.94 -1.91
CA PRO A 186 0.96 14.80 -2.22
C PRO A 186 1.35 15.66 -1.01
N SER A 187 2.65 15.93 -0.84
CA SER A 187 3.11 16.82 0.22
C SER A 187 2.59 18.22 0.11
N GLY A 188 2.33 18.83 1.27
CA GLY A 188 2.08 20.25 1.39
C GLY A 188 0.61 20.64 1.17
N GLU A 189 -0.23 19.69 0.77
CA GLU A 189 -1.67 19.86 0.74
C GLU A 189 -2.25 19.35 2.06
N ALA A 190 -2.87 20.24 2.85
CA ALA A 190 -3.49 19.87 4.12
C ALA A 190 -4.71 18.94 3.93
N ASP A 191 -5.31 19.02 2.74
CA ASP A 191 -6.62 18.46 2.40
C ASP A 191 -6.66 16.93 2.49
N TRP A 192 -5.56 16.22 2.20
CA TRP A 192 -5.55 14.75 2.26
C TRP A 192 -5.49 14.20 3.69
N CYS A 193 -4.86 14.92 4.63
CA CYS A 193 -4.88 14.53 6.05
C CYS A 193 -6.30 14.69 6.62
N GLU A 194 -6.99 15.77 6.26
CA GLU A 194 -8.39 15.98 6.64
C GLU A 194 -9.30 14.90 6.06
N LEU A 195 -9.09 14.54 4.78
CA LEU A 195 -9.77 13.41 4.14
C LEU A 195 -9.52 12.10 4.91
N ALA A 196 -8.27 11.78 5.22
CA ALA A 196 -7.91 10.57 5.97
C ALA A 196 -8.65 10.54 7.32
N ASN A 197 -8.66 11.66 8.04
CA ASN A 197 -9.36 11.82 9.32
C ASN A 197 -10.88 11.69 9.17
N ALA A 198 -11.48 12.30 8.16
CA ALA A 198 -12.92 12.20 7.87
C ALA A 198 -13.37 10.77 7.50
N LEU A 199 -12.48 10.02 6.84
CA LEU A 199 -12.66 8.60 6.57
C LEU A 199 -12.31 7.74 7.80
N GLY A 200 -11.58 8.29 8.78
CA GLY A 200 -10.92 7.64 9.91
C GLY A 200 -9.81 6.65 9.51
N ALA A 201 -9.27 6.80 8.30
CA ALA A 201 -8.07 6.09 7.87
C ALA A 201 -6.84 6.68 8.56
N ILE A 202 -5.73 5.94 8.57
CA ILE A 202 -4.47 6.47 9.10
C ILE A 202 -3.79 7.29 7.99
N PRO A 203 -3.48 8.58 8.23
CA PRO A 203 -2.70 9.36 7.29
C PRO A 203 -1.29 8.78 7.18
N CYS A 204 -0.84 8.56 5.94
CA CYS A 204 0.46 7.99 5.61
C CYS A 204 1.28 8.96 4.76
N VAL A 205 2.46 9.32 5.24
CA VAL A 205 3.39 10.21 4.52
C VAL A 205 4.37 9.36 3.71
N LEU A 206 4.56 9.71 2.43
CA LEU A 206 5.54 9.07 1.55
C LEU A 206 6.87 9.85 1.50
N PRO A 207 8.01 9.19 1.31
CA PRO A 207 9.31 9.86 1.18
C PRO A 207 9.31 10.83 0.00
N GLY A 208 9.79 12.06 0.21
CA GLY A 208 9.73 13.16 -0.77
C GLY A 208 8.68 14.20 -0.42
N ALA A 209 7.81 13.90 0.55
CA ALA A 209 6.85 14.84 1.06
C ALA A 209 7.46 15.82 2.08
N VAL A 210 7.32 17.14 1.88
CA VAL A 210 7.68 18.14 2.90
C VAL A 210 6.76 17.98 4.11
N TRP A 211 7.34 17.52 5.23
CA TRP A 211 6.62 17.42 6.51
C TRP A 211 6.63 18.77 7.22
N SER A 212 5.47 19.42 7.32
CA SER A 212 5.28 20.48 8.30
C SER A 212 4.84 19.84 9.61
N ALA A 213 5.66 19.98 10.66
CA ALA A 213 5.37 19.44 11.98
C ALA A 213 4.20 20.22 12.61
N THR A 214 2.96 19.93 12.23
CA THR A 214 1.79 20.36 13.00
C THR A 214 1.79 19.55 14.30
N GLY A 215 1.76 20.25 15.43
CA GLY A 215 2.00 19.71 16.77
C GLY A 215 0.92 18.78 17.32
N ASN A 216 0.17 18.06 16.49
CA ASN A 216 -0.94 17.21 16.93
C ASN A 216 -0.49 15.81 17.34
N SER A 217 -1.11 15.30 18.40
CA SER A 217 -0.91 13.97 19.00
C SER A 217 -1.58 12.82 18.23
N GLU A 218 -1.77 12.97 16.91
CA GLU A 218 -2.51 12.01 16.08
C GLU A 218 -1.60 10.88 15.57
N LEU A 219 -2.20 9.70 15.37
CA LEU A 219 -1.52 8.49 14.89
C LEU A 219 -1.23 8.60 13.39
N HIS A 220 0.04 8.59 12.99
CA HIS A 220 0.49 8.62 11.60
C HIS A 220 1.19 7.31 11.22
N ALA A 221 1.07 6.89 9.97
CA ALA A 221 1.94 5.87 9.39
C ALA A 221 3.07 6.56 8.62
N LEU A 222 4.30 6.09 8.78
CA LEU A 222 5.45 6.72 8.14
C LEU A 222 6.25 5.66 7.39
N ALA A 223 6.18 5.73 6.06
CA ALA A 223 6.99 4.92 5.17
C ALA A 223 8.31 5.66 4.93
N LEU A 224 9.41 5.21 5.55
CA LEU A 224 10.70 5.91 5.45
C LEU A 224 11.76 5.14 4.64
N PRO A 225 12.62 5.87 3.90
CA PRO A 225 13.89 5.34 3.47
C PRO A 225 14.85 5.30 4.68
N VAL A 226 15.80 4.38 4.65
CA VAL A 226 16.91 4.35 5.60
C VAL A 226 18.09 5.13 4.98
N PRO A 227 18.81 6.00 5.72
CA PRO A 227 18.63 6.30 7.14
C PRO A 227 17.40 7.15 7.43
N ILE A 228 16.70 6.81 8.52
CA ILE A 228 15.61 7.60 9.09
C ILE A 228 16.14 9.02 9.31
N PRO A 229 15.58 10.06 8.67
CA PRO A 229 16.03 11.43 8.91
C PRO A 229 15.92 11.76 10.40
N ALA A 230 16.99 12.29 11.00
CA ALA A 230 17.08 12.50 12.45
C ALA A 230 15.96 13.38 13.04
N HIS A 231 15.34 14.23 12.22
CA HIS A 231 14.19 15.05 12.61
C HIS A 231 12.87 14.26 12.75
N ILE A 232 12.84 13.01 12.30
CA ILE A 232 11.70 12.08 12.37
C ILE A 232 11.81 11.14 13.58
N ALA A 233 12.80 11.36 14.45
CA ALA A 233 12.95 10.64 15.70
C ALA A 233 11.71 10.80 16.62
N SER A 234 10.95 9.71 16.71
CA SER A 234 10.03 9.30 17.77
C SER A 234 9.22 10.41 18.47
N LYS A 235 8.06 10.73 17.89
CA LYS A 235 6.89 11.07 18.70
C LYS A 235 6.01 9.82 18.88
N ASN A 236 5.40 9.67 20.05
CA ASN A 236 4.63 8.51 20.54
C ASN A 236 3.38 8.15 19.70
N SER A 237 3.24 8.71 18.51
CA SER A 237 2.06 8.62 17.66
C SER A 237 2.39 8.26 16.21
N CYS A 238 3.53 7.61 15.95
CA CYS A 238 3.85 7.12 14.60
C CYS A 238 4.03 5.60 14.58
N VAL A 239 3.35 4.92 13.64
CA VAL A 239 3.66 3.56 13.22
C VAL A 239 4.66 3.65 12.09
N LEU A 240 5.90 3.23 12.36
CA LEU A 240 6.94 3.18 11.36
C LEU A 240 6.67 1.97 10.45
N VAL A 241 6.62 2.19 9.15
CA VAL A 241 6.55 1.15 8.12
C VAL A 241 7.85 1.25 7.34
N THR A 242 8.86 0.47 7.71
CA THR A 242 10.16 0.56 7.02
C THR A 242 10.11 -0.20 5.69
N THR A 243 10.88 0.28 4.72
CA THR A 243 11.24 -0.51 3.54
C THR A 243 12.75 -0.66 3.52
N GLU A 244 13.29 -1.70 4.15
CA GLU A 244 14.71 -2.05 4.04
C GLU A 244 15.02 -2.66 2.66
N VAL A 245 15.14 -1.80 1.65
CA VAL A 245 16.08 -2.08 0.55
C VAL A 245 16.90 -0.83 0.33
N GLU A 246 17.88 -0.65 1.20
CA GLU A 246 19.15 0.06 0.98
C GLU A 246 20.03 -0.17 2.22
N LEU A 247 20.59 -1.38 2.34
CA LEU A 247 21.65 -1.67 3.30
C LEU A 247 22.94 -0.98 2.84
N THR A 248 23.27 0.15 3.45
CA THR A 248 24.67 0.53 3.71
C THR A 248 24.84 1.07 5.13
N GLY A 249 24.66 0.23 6.16
CA GLY A 249 25.19 0.53 7.49
C GLY A 249 24.46 -0.11 8.67
N ILE A 250 25.18 -0.99 9.37
CA ILE A 250 24.80 -1.73 10.59
C ILE A 250 24.19 -0.81 11.68
N GLN A 251 23.09 -1.24 12.32
CA GLN A 251 22.62 -0.68 13.60
C GLN A 251 22.25 -1.78 14.61
N PRO A 252 22.37 -1.54 15.94
CA PRO A 252 22.29 -2.58 16.96
C PRO A 252 20.85 -3.00 17.32
N VAL A 253 20.67 -4.31 17.54
CA VAL A 253 19.43 -5.03 17.90
C VAL A 253 18.72 -4.48 19.17
N SER A 254 19.41 -3.69 20.00
CA SER A 254 18.84 -3.14 21.24
C SER A 254 17.66 -2.19 21.02
N VAL A 255 17.56 -1.54 19.86
CA VAL A 255 16.51 -0.57 19.55
C VAL A 255 15.16 -1.24 19.21
N VAL A 256 15.20 -2.42 18.58
CA VAL A 256 14.00 -3.21 18.23
C VAL A 256 13.30 -3.75 19.48
N GLY A 257 14.08 -4.14 20.49
CA GLY A 257 13.56 -4.59 21.78
C GLY A 257 12.88 -3.50 22.61
N GLU A 258 13.18 -2.23 22.36
CA GLU A 258 12.50 -1.09 23.00
C GLU A 258 11.17 -0.78 22.32
N LEU A 259 11.11 -0.91 20.99
CA LEU A 259 9.88 -0.72 20.21
C LEU A 259 8.82 -1.79 20.54
N GLN A 260 9.22 -3.06 20.62
CA GLN A 260 8.32 -4.14 21.04
C GLN A 260 7.81 -3.96 22.48
N ARG A 261 8.64 -3.38 23.37
CA ARG A 261 8.23 -3.05 24.75
C ARG A 261 7.24 -1.89 24.79
N ALA A 262 7.38 -0.90 23.90
CA ALA A 262 6.45 0.21 23.77
C ALA A 262 5.07 -0.25 23.25
N ILE A 263 5.04 -1.10 22.22
CA ILE A 263 3.79 -1.68 21.68
C ILE A 263 3.05 -2.49 22.74
N ARG A 264 3.75 -3.38 23.47
CA ARG A 264 3.13 -4.17 24.56
C ARG A 264 2.62 -3.30 25.72
N LYS A 265 3.24 -2.15 25.99
CA LYS A 265 2.76 -1.19 27.00
C LYS A 265 1.47 -0.49 26.55
N LEU A 266 1.36 -0.15 25.27
CA LEU A 266 0.16 0.47 24.70
C LEU A 266 -1.05 -0.49 24.72
N ASP A 267 -0.84 -1.77 24.44
CA ASP A 267 -1.91 -2.77 24.51
C ASP A 267 -2.41 -3.03 25.94
N ARG A 268 -1.50 -2.99 26.93
CA ARG A 268 -1.88 -3.11 28.36
C ARG A 268 -2.69 -1.91 28.83
N GLY A 269 -2.30 -0.70 28.44
CA GLY A 269 -3.07 0.52 28.77
C GLY A 269 -4.49 0.53 28.16
N ARG A 270 -4.67 -0.08 26.99
CA ARG A 270 -6.00 -0.26 26.37
C ARG A 270 -6.85 -1.33 27.07
N ALA A 271 -6.24 -2.39 27.60
CA ALA A 271 -6.95 -3.42 28.35
C ALA A 271 -7.43 -2.93 29.73
N GLU A 272 -6.66 -2.06 30.38
CA GLU A 272 -7.01 -1.48 31.68
C GLU A 272 -8.12 -0.42 31.57
N ARG A 273 -8.12 0.39 30.50
CA ARG A 273 -9.20 1.35 30.20
C ARG A 273 -10.53 0.71 29.79
N LYS A 274 -10.54 -0.58 29.42
CA LYS A 274 -11.78 -1.35 29.15
C LYS A 274 -12.37 -2.00 30.40
N ARG A 275 -11.66 -1.94 31.53
CA ARG A 275 -12.08 -2.53 32.82
C ARG A 275 -12.42 -1.48 33.88
N SER A 276 -12.29 -0.21 33.54
CA SER A 276 -12.76 0.95 34.32
C SER A 276 -14.01 1.52 33.67
#